data_AF-A0A484MEA8-F1
#
_entry.id   AF-A0A484MEA8-F1
#
_cell.length_a   1.000
_cell.length_b   1.000
_cell.length_c   1.000
_cell.angle_alpha   90.00
_cell.angle_beta   90.00
_cell.angle_gamma   90.00
#
_symmetry.space_group_name_H-M   'P 1'
#
loop_
_entity.id
_entity.type
_entity.pdbx_description
1 polymer ?
#
loop_
_entity_poly.entity_id
_entity_poly.type
_entity_poly.pdbx_seq_one_letter_code
_entity_poly.pdbx_strand_id
1 'polypeptide(L)'
;MACKLTKYDVIRTPDEDMHVLILCAAANGGILKRLRNQFRAELEKPQNERPKTAAAIHEMMGLHITALTNSQRFQDKGNPPFCFTVAGWLNSKDPFIFKVGFGVPDLDPDFKFLYSAFEGSGSNYAEQIFNALLSEAVGVEMDDNKKVPVIAQRDAMLWAKKIITFAALHDPRTGGILHSFTSSARGGGPTHTQDPISPMTMANPDPDAILQGLWTKADEREVQRWLAEHENSR
;
A
#
# COMPACT_ATOMS: atom_id res chain seq x y z
N MET A 1 -7.16 6.60 21.50
CA MET A 1 -7.28 7.49 20.32
C MET A 1 -7.64 6.62 19.13
N ALA A 2 -8.81 6.78 18.53
CA ALA A 2 -9.19 5.98 17.36
C ALA A 2 -8.34 6.40 16.16
N CYS A 3 -7.58 5.45 15.58
CA CYS A 3 -6.83 5.67 14.35
C CYS A 3 -7.84 6.01 13.24
N LYS A 4 -7.91 7.29 12.85
CA LYS A 4 -8.79 7.73 11.76
C LYS A 4 -8.34 7.03 10.49
N LEU A 5 -9.25 6.30 9.84
CA LEU A 5 -9.06 5.56 8.60
C LEU A 5 -8.09 6.26 7.64
N THR A 6 -7.09 5.52 7.17
CA THR A 6 -6.25 5.93 6.03
C THR A 6 -7.18 6.24 4.87
N LYS A 7 -7.23 7.51 4.45
CA LYS A 7 -8.13 7.93 3.38
C LYS A 7 -7.48 7.64 2.03
N TYR A 8 -8.04 6.69 1.31
CA TYR A 8 -7.68 6.36 -0.06
C TYR A 8 -8.75 6.88 -1.02
N ASP A 9 -8.39 7.08 -2.29
CA ASP A 9 -9.34 7.23 -3.39
C ASP A 9 -8.97 6.23 -4.49
N VAL A 10 -9.98 5.52 -4.98
CA VAL A 10 -9.88 4.62 -6.14
C VAL A 10 -10.57 5.31 -7.30
N ILE A 11 -9.81 5.57 -8.37
CA ILE A 11 -10.31 6.20 -9.59
C ILE A 11 -10.27 5.14 -10.70
N ARG A 12 -11.40 5.00 -11.39
CA ARG A 12 -11.53 4.18 -12.60
C ARG A 12 -12.04 5.05 -13.70
N THR A 13 -11.42 4.96 -14.86
CA THR A 13 -11.97 5.63 -16.04
C THR A 13 -13.01 4.73 -16.72
N PRO A 14 -14.07 5.32 -17.31
CA PRO A 14 -15.17 4.56 -17.92
C PRO A 14 -14.76 3.67 -19.11
N ASP A 15 -13.62 3.96 -19.71
CA ASP A 15 -13.02 3.22 -20.83
C ASP A 15 -12.07 2.11 -20.37
N GLU A 16 -11.97 1.84 -19.06
CA GLU A 16 -11.10 0.83 -18.42
C GLU A 16 -9.59 0.97 -18.71
N ASP A 17 -9.18 2.01 -19.43
CA ASP A 17 -7.79 2.27 -19.81
C ASP A 17 -6.90 2.70 -18.63
N MET A 18 -7.48 3.23 -17.54
CA MET A 18 -6.71 3.74 -16.41
C MET A 18 -7.36 3.40 -15.06
N HIS A 19 -6.56 2.76 -14.20
CA HIS A 19 -6.89 2.46 -12.81
C HIS A 19 -5.86 3.16 -11.92
N VAL A 20 -6.29 4.10 -11.07
CA VAL A 20 -5.38 4.81 -10.15
C VAL A 20 -5.89 4.68 -8.72
N LEU A 21 -5.00 4.23 -7.85
CA LEU A 21 -5.15 4.24 -6.40
C LEU A 21 -4.27 5.35 -5.83
N ILE A 22 -4.89 6.31 -5.15
CA ILE A 22 -4.19 7.38 -4.44
C ILE A 22 -4.26 7.09 -2.94
N LEU A 23 -3.11 6.75 -2.36
CA LEU A 23 -2.90 6.55 -0.93
C LEU A 23 -2.19 7.77 -0.37
N CYS A 24 -2.62 8.24 0.81
CA CYS A 24 -2.01 9.36 1.48
C CYS A 24 -1.41 8.92 2.81
N ALA A 25 -0.13 9.25 3.01
CA ALA A 25 0.58 8.99 4.25
C ALA A 25 0.76 10.29 5.03
N ALA A 26 -0.31 10.75 5.69
CA ALA A 26 -0.27 11.81 6.70
C ALA A 26 -1.59 11.90 7.47
N ALA A 27 -1.52 12.38 8.72
CA ALA A 27 -2.69 12.72 9.50
C ALA A 27 -3.45 13.89 8.82
N ASN A 28 -4.72 13.65 8.50
CA ASN A 28 -5.58 14.58 7.74
C ASN A 28 -5.61 16.03 8.29
N GLY A 29 -5.02 16.95 7.54
CA GLY A 29 -5.43 18.36 7.47
C GLY A 29 -6.25 18.58 6.20
N GLY A 30 -7.28 19.44 6.21
CA GLY A 30 -8.19 19.66 5.06
C GLY A 30 -7.51 20.01 3.71
N ILE A 31 -6.22 20.34 3.74
CA ILE A 31 -5.36 20.50 2.56
C ILE A 31 -5.24 19.23 1.73
N LEU A 32 -4.94 18.09 2.37
CA LEU A 32 -4.74 16.82 1.66
C LEU A 32 -6.02 16.38 0.96
N LYS A 33 -7.18 16.63 1.59
CA LYS A 33 -8.50 16.43 0.98
C LYS A 33 -8.68 17.29 -0.27
N ARG A 34 -8.24 18.55 -0.26
CA ARG A 34 -8.35 19.45 -1.42
C ARG A 34 -7.47 18.99 -2.58
N LEU A 35 -6.20 18.69 -2.32
CA LEU A 35 -5.29 18.16 -3.34
C LEU A 35 -5.84 16.89 -3.96
N ARG A 36 -6.29 15.96 -3.12
CA ARG A 36 -6.86 14.70 -3.58
C ARG A 36 -8.11 14.89 -4.46
N ASN A 37 -8.97 15.83 -4.11
CA ASN A 37 -10.12 16.19 -4.95
C ASN A 37 -9.69 16.81 -6.29
N GLN A 38 -8.61 17.61 -6.32
CA GLN A 38 -8.06 18.18 -7.56
C GLN A 38 -7.47 17.08 -8.44
N PHE A 39 -6.64 16.19 -7.87
CA PHE A 39 -6.08 15.04 -8.59
C PHE A 39 -7.19 14.18 -9.19
N ARG A 40 -8.23 13.92 -8.40
CA ARG A 40 -9.40 13.16 -8.86
C ARG A 40 -10.09 13.85 -10.03
N ALA A 41 -10.35 15.15 -9.94
CA ALA A 41 -10.99 15.90 -11.01
C ALA A 41 -10.19 15.86 -12.32
N GLU A 42 -8.86 15.93 -12.25
CA GLU A 42 -7.97 15.81 -13.42
C GLU A 42 -7.99 14.40 -14.04
N LEU A 43 -7.98 13.36 -13.19
CA LEU A 43 -7.94 11.96 -13.65
C LEU A 43 -9.30 11.45 -14.16
N GLU A 44 -10.41 12.06 -13.72
CA GLU A 44 -11.77 11.76 -14.19
C GLU A 44 -12.15 12.53 -15.48
N LYS A 45 -11.25 13.37 -16.02
CA LYS A 45 -11.47 14.06 -17.30
C LYS A 45 -11.63 13.08 -18.48
N PRO A 46 -12.27 13.51 -19.57
CA PRO A 46 -12.34 12.75 -20.82
C PRO A 46 -10.95 12.31 -21.33
N GLN A 47 -10.90 11.19 -22.07
CA GLN A 47 -9.65 10.52 -22.50
C GLN A 47 -8.67 11.43 -23.26
N ASN A 48 -9.17 12.43 -23.99
CA ASN A 48 -8.38 13.40 -24.74
C ASN A 48 -7.71 14.47 -23.86
N GLU A 49 -8.20 14.69 -22.64
CA GLU A 49 -7.76 15.76 -21.72
C GLU A 49 -7.02 15.25 -20.49
N ARG A 50 -7.10 13.94 -20.22
CA ARG A 50 -6.45 13.34 -19.06
C ARG A 50 -4.98 12.93 -19.32
N PRO A 51 -4.14 12.85 -18.28
CA PRO A 51 -2.78 12.30 -18.40
C PRO A 51 -2.78 10.86 -18.94
N LYS A 52 -1.83 10.54 -19.83
CA LYS A 52 -1.73 9.22 -20.50
C LYS A 52 -0.53 8.38 -20.04
N THR A 53 0.36 8.95 -19.24
CA THR A 53 1.58 8.29 -18.74
C THR A 53 1.70 8.52 -17.24
N ALA A 54 2.39 7.61 -16.53
CA ALA A 54 2.60 7.76 -15.09
C ALA A 54 3.42 9.02 -14.77
N ALA A 55 4.37 9.38 -15.65
CA ALA A 55 5.13 10.63 -15.57
C ALA A 55 4.23 11.87 -15.69
N ALA A 56 3.26 11.86 -16.61
CA ALA A 56 2.31 12.96 -16.76
C ALA A 56 1.35 13.07 -15.55
N ILE A 57 0.97 11.93 -14.94
CA ILE A 57 0.21 11.95 -13.68
C ILE A 57 1.06 12.55 -12.57
N HIS A 58 2.32 12.13 -12.43
CA HIS A 58 3.25 12.68 -11.44
C HIS A 58 3.44 14.19 -11.61
N GLU A 59 3.67 14.64 -12.85
CA GLU A 59 3.80 16.07 -13.19
C GLU A 59 2.54 16.86 -12.84
N MET A 60 1.35 16.38 -13.23
CA MET A 60 0.08 17.00 -12.88
C MET A 60 -0.09 17.15 -11.36
N MET A 61 0.23 16.10 -10.60
CA MET A 61 0.15 16.13 -9.14
C MET A 61 1.17 17.11 -8.55
N GLY A 62 2.40 17.13 -9.07
CA GLY A 62 3.46 18.06 -8.70
C GLY A 62 3.07 19.52 -8.95
N LEU A 63 2.40 19.82 -10.06
CA LEU A 63 1.90 21.18 -10.37
C LEU A 63 0.86 21.64 -9.35
N HIS A 64 -0.11 20.79 -8.99
CA HIS A 64 -1.12 21.13 -7.98
C HIS A 64 -0.52 21.27 -6.58
N ILE A 65 0.46 20.43 -6.21
CA ILE A 65 1.20 20.56 -4.96
C ILE A 65 1.96 21.88 -4.95
N THR A 66 2.72 22.18 -6.00
CA THR A 66 3.50 23.43 -6.15
C THR A 66 2.60 24.66 -6.07
N ALA A 67 1.47 24.66 -6.79
CA ALA A 67 0.52 25.76 -6.77
C ALA A 67 -0.05 26.01 -5.37
N LEU A 68 -0.31 24.94 -4.60
CA LEU A 68 -0.76 25.05 -3.23
C LEU A 68 0.36 25.56 -2.31
N THR A 69 1.56 24.98 -2.38
CA THR A 69 2.67 25.28 -1.47
C THR A 69 3.24 26.68 -1.69
N ASN A 70 3.11 27.21 -2.90
CA ASN A 70 3.43 28.60 -3.25
C ASN A 70 2.34 29.60 -2.86
N SER A 71 1.17 29.14 -2.41
CA SER A 71 0.13 30.07 -1.94
C SER A 71 0.52 30.71 -0.61
N GLN A 72 0.33 32.02 -0.49
CA GLN A 72 0.59 32.78 0.74
C GLN A 72 -0.04 32.11 1.97
N ARG A 73 -1.29 31.67 1.83
CA ARG A 73 -2.05 30.98 2.88
C ARG A 73 -1.39 29.68 3.36
N PHE A 74 -0.67 28.97 2.50
CA PHE A 74 0.04 27.76 2.89
C PHE A 74 1.34 28.10 3.64
N GLN A 75 2.09 29.09 3.14
CA GLN A 75 3.34 29.57 3.74
C GLN A 75 3.10 30.16 5.14
N ASP A 76 2.08 31.02 5.30
CA ASP A 76 1.73 31.67 6.56
C ASP A 76 1.33 30.67 7.67
N LYS A 77 0.85 29.48 7.28
CA LYS A 77 0.36 28.46 8.21
C LYS A 77 1.42 27.44 8.65
N GLY A 78 2.62 27.46 8.07
CA GLY A 78 3.68 26.50 8.41
C GLY A 78 3.23 25.05 8.33
N ASN A 79 2.51 24.68 7.26
CA ASN A 79 1.93 23.35 7.14
C ASN A 79 3.01 22.25 7.13
N PRO A 80 2.76 21.11 7.78
CA PRO A 80 3.74 20.04 7.89
C PRO A 80 3.99 19.35 6.52
N PRO A 81 5.12 18.66 6.37
CA PRO A 81 5.38 17.78 5.24
C PRO A 81 4.29 16.74 5.01
N PHE A 82 4.13 16.30 3.75
CA PHE A 82 3.19 15.25 3.38
C PHE A 82 3.65 14.48 2.14
N CYS A 83 3.22 13.22 2.04
CA CYS A 83 3.47 12.33 0.90
C CYS A 83 2.18 11.62 0.45
N PHE A 84 2.07 11.40 -0.85
CA PHE A 84 1.12 10.51 -1.50
C PHE A 84 1.87 9.36 -2.16
N THR A 85 1.41 8.14 -1.91
CA THR A 85 1.77 6.97 -2.71
C THR A 85 0.71 6.79 -3.76
N VAL A 86 1.12 6.76 -5.02
CA VAL A 86 0.22 6.59 -6.16
C VAL A 86 0.59 5.30 -6.86
N ALA A 87 -0.39 4.43 -7.01
CA ALA A 87 -0.22 3.13 -7.66
C ALA A 87 -1.35 2.90 -8.66
N GLY A 88 -1.08 2.19 -9.75
CA GLY A 88 -2.12 1.99 -10.74
C GLY A 88 -1.68 1.20 -11.96
N TRP A 89 -2.56 1.20 -12.96
CA TRP A 89 -2.34 0.62 -14.27
C TRP A 89 -2.72 1.65 -15.34
N LEU A 90 -1.91 1.73 -16.39
CA LEU A 90 -2.20 2.46 -17.61
C LEU A 90 -2.33 1.50 -18.80
N ASN A 91 -3.28 1.80 -19.67
CA ASN A 91 -3.63 1.05 -20.87
C ASN A 91 -3.76 -0.46 -20.61
N SER A 92 -4.21 -0.82 -19.41
CA SER A 92 -4.35 -2.21 -18.94
C SER A 92 -3.08 -3.06 -19.06
N LYS A 93 -1.88 -2.45 -19.12
CA LYS A 93 -0.62 -3.18 -19.37
C LYS A 93 0.56 -2.69 -18.55
N ASP A 94 0.55 -1.42 -18.15
CA ASP A 94 1.69 -0.80 -17.50
C ASP A 94 1.37 -0.48 -16.04
N PRO A 95 1.78 -1.36 -15.10
CA PRO A 95 1.67 -1.05 -13.69
C PRO A 95 2.66 0.06 -13.35
N PHE A 96 2.26 0.95 -12.45
CA PHE A 96 3.14 1.98 -11.94
C PHE A 96 2.94 2.16 -10.44
N ILE A 97 4.02 2.52 -9.77
CA ILE A 97 4.01 3.04 -8.41
C ILE A 97 5.01 4.20 -8.37
N PHE A 98 4.61 5.32 -7.78
CA PHE A 98 5.49 6.44 -7.48
C PHE A 98 5.04 7.15 -6.22
N LYS A 99 5.89 8.05 -5.73
CA LYS A 99 5.59 8.92 -4.59
C LYS A 99 5.60 10.37 -5.06
N VAL A 100 4.78 11.22 -4.45
CA VAL A 100 4.74 12.66 -4.70
C VAL A 100 4.29 13.40 -3.44
N GLY A 101 4.84 14.58 -3.17
CA GLY A 101 4.68 15.20 -1.86
C GLY A 101 5.42 16.52 -1.71
N PHE A 102 5.49 17.01 -0.49
CA PHE A 102 6.13 18.27 -0.14
C PHE A 102 6.88 18.14 1.19
N GLY A 103 8.12 18.63 1.24
CA GLY A 103 8.91 18.74 2.47
C GLY A 103 9.32 17.41 3.10
N VAL A 104 9.22 16.30 2.37
CA VAL A 104 9.63 14.96 2.82
C VAL A 104 11.08 14.72 2.38
N PRO A 105 12.01 14.44 3.29
CA PRO A 105 13.39 14.10 2.94
C PRO A 105 13.44 12.90 1.97
N ASP A 106 14.38 12.93 1.02
CA ASP A 106 14.63 11.87 0.04
C ASP A 106 13.46 11.56 -0.93
N LEU A 107 12.43 12.40 -0.93
CA LEU A 107 11.45 12.44 -2.00
C LEU A 107 12.05 13.24 -3.18
N ASP A 108 12.68 12.53 -4.11
CA ASP A 108 13.30 13.08 -5.31
C ASP A 108 12.31 13.99 -6.06
N PRO A 109 12.66 15.25 -6.43
CA PRO A 109 11.79 16.08 -7.26
C PRO A 109 11.51 15.47 -8.64
N ASP A 110 12.40 14.58 -9.10
CA ASP A 110 12.29 13.94 -10.40
C ASP A 110 11.42 12.68 -10.35
N PHE A 111 10.65 12.47 -11.41
CA PHE A 111 9.78 11.30 -11.53
C PHE A 111 10.60 10.00 -11.56
N LYS A 112 10.31 9.12 -10.61
CA LYS A 112 10.95 7.80 -10.50
C LYS A 112 9.91 6.70 -10.31
N PHE A 113 9.96 5.69 -11.17
CA PHE A 113 9.22 4.46 -10.94
C PHE A 113 9.79 3.71 -9.74
N LEU A 114 8.89 3.26 -8.89
CA LEU A 114 9.18 2.42 -7.74
C LEU A 114 8.56 1.04 -7.97
N TYR A 115 9.24 0.00 -7.49
CA TYR A 115 8.65 -1.34 -7.43
C TYR A 115 7.90 -1.60 -6.13
N SER A 116 8.22 -0.84 -5.09
CA SER A 116 7.53 -0.84 -3.80
C SER A 116 7.62 0.55 -3.18
N ALA A 117 6.59 0.94 -2.43
CA ALA A 117 6.56 2.20 -1.71
C ALA A 117 6.00 1.97 -0.30
N PHE A 118 6.83 2.25 0.71
CA PHE A 118 6.44 2.22 2.12
C PHE A 118 6.45 3.63 2.68
N GLU A 119 5.45 3.96 3.47
CA GLU A 119 5.22 5.29 4.02
C GLU A 119 4.62 5.23 5.42
N GLY A 120 4.80 6.30 6.18
CA GLY A 120 4.33 6.40 7.57
C GLY A 120 5.34 5.85 8.57
N SER A 121 4.95 5.78 9.84
CA SER A 121 5.87 5.48 10.94
C SER A 121 6.48 4.08 10.93
N GLY A 122 5.80 3.12 10.31
CA GLY A 122 6.29 1.74 10.16
C GLY A 122 7.08 1.48 8.86
N SER A 123 7.35 2.50 8.04
CA SER A 123 7.93 2.33 6.71
C SER A 123 9.28 1.61 6.72
N ASN A 124 10.16 1.94 7.66
CA ASN A 124 11.50 1.35 7.74
C ASN A 124 11.44 -0.15 8.04
N TYR A 125 10.55 -0.58 8.93
CA TYR A 125 10.34 -2.00 9.23
C TYR A 125 9.72 -2.74 8.05
N ALA A 126 8.75 -2.11 7.38
CA ALA A 126 8.11 -2.65 6.19
C ALA A 126 9.11 -2.84 5.03
N GLU A 127 10.04 -1.90 4.86
CA GLU A 127 11.10 -1.98 3.85
C GLU A 127 12.11 -3.10 4.16
N GLN A 128 12.53 -3.24 5.42
CA GLN A 128 13.46 -4.30 5.83
C GLN A 128 12.91 -5.70 5.52
N ILE A 129 11.66 -5.96 5.92
CA ILE A 129 11.03 -7.26 5.68
C ILE A 129 10.70 -7.48 4.21
N PHE A 130 10.34 -6.43 3.46
CA PHE A 130 10.20 -6.53 2.01
C PHE A 130 11.53 -6.94 1.34
N ASN A 131 12.64 -6.31 1.72
CA ASN A 131 13.96 -6.64 1.18
C ASN A 131 14.40 -8.06 1.54
N ALA A 132 14.10 -8.53 2.76
CA ALA A 132 14.34 -9.91 3.16
C ALA A 132 13.53 -10.90 2.31
N LEU A 133 12.22 -10.67 2.16
CA LEU A 133 11.34 -11.49 1.31
C LEU A 133 11.83 -11.53 -0.13
N LEU A 134 12.26 -10.39 -0.68
CA LEU A 134 12.81 -10.31 -2.03
C LEU A 134 14.10 -11.13 -2.17
N SER A 135 14.99 -11.09 -1.18
CA SER A 135 16.26 -11.84 -1.20
C SER A 135 16.09 -13.36 -1.07
N GLU A 136 15.02 -13.81 -0.42
CA GLU A 136 14.69 -15.23 -0.21
C GLU A 136 13.85 -15.82 -1.35
N ALA A 137 13.30 -14.99 -2.22
CA ALA A 137 12.38 -15.43 -3.25
C ALA A 137 13.11 -16.12 -4.41
N VAL A 138 13.04 -17.45 -4.43
CA VAL A 138 13.55 -18.25 -5.55
C VAL A 138 12.70 -18.00 -6.80
N GLY A 139 13.33 -17.59 -7.90
CA GLY A 139 12.67 -17.43 -9.20
C GLY A 139 11.95 -16.09 -9.41
N VAL A 140 12.19 -15.08 -8.55
CA VAL A 140 11.75 -13.72 -8.84
C VAL A 140 12.65 -13.12 -9.91
N GLU A 141 12.15 -13.09 -11.14
CA GLU A 141 12.75 -12.33 -12.22
C GLU A 141 12.49 -10.83 -12.02
N MET A 142 13.52 -10.04 -12.23
CA MET A 142 13.39 -8.58 -12.34
C MET A 142 13.08 -8.27 -13.80
N ASP A 143 11.96 -7.58 -14.06
CA ASP A 143 11.75 -7.00 -15.40
C ASP A 143 12.74 -5.84 -15.58
N ASP A 144 13.80 -6.03 -16.38
CA ASP A 144 14.84 -5.02 -16.60
C ASP A 144 14.30 -3.68 -17.13
N ASN A 145 13.14 -3.67 -17.78
CA ASN A 145 12.50 -2.45 -18.28
C ASN A 145 11.69 -1.72 -17.19
N LYS A 146 11.16 -2.45 -16.20
CA LYS A 146 10.24 -1.91 -15.18
C LYS A 146 10.80 -1.92 -13.75
N LYS A 147 11.94 -2.60 -13.53
CA LYS A 147 12.59 -2.86 -12.24
C LYS A 147 11.66 -3.40 -11.16
N VAL A 148 10.61 -4.13 -11.55
CA VAL A 148 9.63 -4.73 -10.63
C VAL A 148 9.84 -6.24 -10.54
N PRO A 149 9.70 -6.83 -9.32
CA PRO A 149 9.73 -8.27 -9.16
C PRO A 149 8.46 -8.90 -9.74
N VAL A 150 8.61 -9.93 -10.57
CA VAL A 150 7.47 -10.74 -11.05
C VAL A 150 7.06 -11.70 -9.95
N ILE A 151 5.98 -11.36 -9.23
CA ILE A 151 5.45 -12.14 -8.10
C ILE A 151 4.02 -12.57 -8.44
N ALA A 152 3.67 -13.84 -8.18
CA ALA A 152 2.29 -14.30 -8.33
C ALA A 152 1.36 -13.51 -7.37
N GLN A 153 0.14 -13.18 -7.83
CA GLN A 153 -0.77 -12.32 -7.06
C GLN A 153 -1.05 -12.83 -5.63
N ARG A 154 -1.17 -14.16 -5.47
CA ARG A 154 -1.34 -14.81 -4.15
C ARG A 154 -0.16 -14.49 -3.22
N ASP A 155 1.06 -14.61 -3.74
CA ASP A 155 2.28 -14.38 -2.96
C ASP A 155 2.44 -12.90 -2.64
N ALA A 156 2.11 -12.00 -3.58
CA ALA A 156 2.12 -10.55 -3.32
C ALA A 156 1.17 -10.15 -2.17
N MET A 157 -0.03 -10.76 -2.09
CA MET A 157 -0.95 -10.54 -0.98
C MET A 157 -0.41 -11.08 0.35
N LEU A 158 0.18 -12.28 0.34
CA LEU A 158 0.80 -12.86 1.52
C LEU A 158 1.99 -12.02 2.00
N TRP A 159 2.80 -11.51 1.08
CA TRP A 159 3.90 -10.61 1.36
C TRP A 159 3.40 -9.31 1.98
N ALA A 160 2.37 -8.67 1.40
CA ALA A 160 1.78 -7.47 1.98
C ALA A 160 1.30 -7.67 3.43
N LYS A 161 0.68 -8.83 3.72
CA LYS A 161 0.28 -9.22 5.09
C LYS A 161 1.50 -9.37 6.00
N LYS A 162 2.52 -10.13 5.59
CA LYS A 162 3.76 -10.30 6.38
C LYS A 162 4.45 -8.97 6.67
N ILE A 163 4.56 -8.11 5.65
CA ILE A 163 5.23 -6.81 5.72
C ILE A 163 4.55 -5.91 6.76
N ILE A 164 3.23 -5.76 6.68
CA ILE A 164 2.51 -4.86 7.58
C ILE A 164 2.40 -5.44 9.00
N THR A 165 2.25 -6.76 9.15
CA THR A 165 2.27 -7.40 10.48
C THR A 165 3.63 -7.21 11.16
N PHE A 166 4.74 -7.36 10.43
CA PHE A 166 6.06 -7.11 10.97
C PHE A 166 6.24 -5.64 11.37
N ALA A 167 5.79 -4.69 10.55
CA ALA A 167 5.81 -3.28 10.89
C ALA A 167 4.96 -2.97 12.14
N ALA A 168 3.78 -3.58 12.28
CA ALA A 168 2.90 -3.42 13.44
C ALA A 168 3.47 -3.99 14.74
N LEU A 169 4.32 -5.03 14.64
CA LEU A 169 5.04 -5.57 15.80
C LEU A 169 6.11 -4.61 16.34
N HIS A 170 6.70 -3.79 15.48
CA HIS A 170 7.87 -2.97 15.82
C HIS A 170 7.59 -1.46 15.89
N ASP A 171 6.48 -0.98 15.32
CA ASP A 171 6.01 0.41 15.44
C ASP A 171 4.63 0.45 16.12
N PRO A 172 4.51 0.97 17.35
CA PRO A 172 3.25 0.99 18.09
C PRO A 172 2.17 1.90 17.48
N ARG A 173 2.53 2.69 16.46
CA ARG A 173 1.61 3.53 15.69
C ARG A 173 1.07 2.83 14.43
N THR A 174 1.62 1.66 14.08
CA THR A 174 1.20 0.83 12.96
C THR A 174 0.39 -0.35 13.49
N GLY A 175 -0.84 -0.56 12.99
CA GLY A 175 -1.70 -1.67 13.43
C GLY A 175 -3.18 -1.42 13.20
N GLY A 176 -4.02 -2.32 13.73
CA GLY A 176 -5.48 -2.25 13.58
C GLY A 176 -5.98 -3.11 12.42
N ILE A 177 -6.42 -2.46 11.33
CA ILE A 177 -6.99 -3.15 10.16
C ILE A 177 -6.05 -2.96 8.97
N LEU A 178 -5.66 -4.07 8.33
CA LEU A 178 -4.98 -4.06 7.04
C LEU A 178 -6.02 -3.86 5.95
N HIS A 179 -5.94 -2.72 5.27
CA HIS A 179 -6.69 -2.47 4.05
C HIS A 179 -5.84 -2.90 2.86
N SER A 180 -6.22 -4.01 2.20
CA SER A 180 -5.53 -4.51 1.01
C SER A 180 -6.30 -4.13 -0.24
N PHE A 181 -5.60 -3.55 -1.22
CA PHE A 181 -6.15 -3.24 -2.54
C PHE A 181 -5.38 -4.02 -3.58
N THR A 182 -6.06 -4.85 -4.35
CA THR A 182 -5.47 -5.59 -5.47
C THR A 182 -6.09 -5.10 -6.77
N SER A 183 -5.28 -4.65 -7.71
CA SER A 183 -5.72 -4.25 -9.06
C SER A 183 -4.98 -5.07 -10.10
N SER A 184 -5.67 -5.47 -11.16
CA SER A 184 -5.08 -6.21 -12.27
C SER A 184 -5.37 -5.53 -13.61
N ALA A 185 -4.52 -5.83 -14.59
CA ALA A 185 -4.66 -5.42 -15.98
C ALA A 185 -5.94 -5.97 -16.68
N ARG A 186 -6.46 -7.14 -16.27
CA ARG A 186 -7.39 -7.93 -17.09
C ARG A 186 -8.88 -7.59 -16.91
N GLY A 187 -9.19 -6.36 -16.52
CA GLY A 187 -10.55 -5.99 -16.18
C GLY A 187 -10.99 -6.64 -14.86
N GLY A 188 -11.93 -6.00 -14.19
CA GLY A 188 -12.23 -6.28 -12.79
C GLY A 188 -11.69 -5.19 -11.90
N GLY A 189 -12.58 -4.63 -11.10
CA GLY A 189 -12.26 -3.55 -10.20
C GLY A 189 -11.20 -3.92 -9.16
N PRO A 190 -10.45 -2.95 -8.61
CA PRO A 190 -9.65 -3.20 -7.43
C PRO A 190 -10.49 -3.87 -6.34
N THR A 191 -10.01 -5.03 -5.89
CA THR A 191 -10.64 -5.76 -4.78
C THR A 191 -10.11 -5.17 -3.49
N HIS A 192 -11.01 -4.75 -2.62
CA HIS A 192 -10.69 -4.23 -1.30
C HIS A 192 -11.01 -5.31 -0.26
N THR A 193 -9.98 -5.77 0.47
CA THR A 193 -10.17 -6.61 1.65
C THR A 193 -9.76 -5.86 2.91
N GLN A 194 -10.39 -6.23 4.01
CA GLN A 194 -10.06 -5.75 5.35
C GLN A 194 -9.74 -6.96 6.21
N ASP A 195 -8.49 -7.06 6.63
CA ASP A 195 -8.02 -8.14 7.48
C ASP A 195 -7.56 -7.53 8.82
N PRO A 196 -7.90 -8.10 9.98
CA PRO A 196 -7.32 -7.65 11.23
C PRO A 196 -5.81 -7.88 11.20
N ILE A 197 -5.04 -6.83 11.50
CA ILE A 197 -3.62 -6.98 11.83
C ILE A 197 -3.63 -7.37 13.30
N SER A 198 -3.65 -8.68 13.57
CA SER A 198 -3.42 -9.19 14.92
C SER A 198 -1.94 -9.53 15.03
N PRO A 199 -1.07 -8.59 15.45
CA PRO A 199 0.33 -8.92 15.71
C PRO A 199 0.45 -9.94 16.85
N MET A 200 -0.59 -10.07 17.66
CA MET A 200 -0.73 -11.09 18.68
C MET A 200 -1.89 -12.00 18.32
N THR A 201 -1.60 -13.23 17.89
CA THR A 201 -2.51 -14.32 18.21
C THR A 201 -2.37 -14.52 19.71
N MET A 202 -3.44 -14.27 20.47
CA MET A 202 -3.43 -14.59 21.88
C MET A 202 -3.35 -16.11 21.99
N ALA A 203 -2.14 -16.65 22.16
CA ALA A 203 -1.89 -18.07 22.37
C ALA A 203 -2.18 -18.48 23.82
N ASN A 204 -3.08 -17.76 24.50
CA ASN A 204 -3.60 -18.21 25.78
C ASN A 204 -4.83 -19.08 25.47
N PRO A 205 -4.81 -20.36 25.87
CA PRO A 205 -6.02 -21.15 25.83
C PRO A 205 -7.12 -20.51 26.65
N ASP A 206 -8.36 -20.65 26.17
CA ASP A 206 -9.54 -20.29 26.92
C ASP A 206 -9.48 -20.96 28.31
N PRO A 207 -9.57 -20.21 29.43
CA PRO A 207 -9.56 -20.79 30.77
C PRO A 207 -10.57 -21.91 30.96
N ASP A 208 -11.73 -21.84 30.30
CA ASP A 208 -12.76 -22.89 30.38
C ASP A 208 -12.33 -24.15 29.62
N ALA A 209 -11.59 -24.02 28.52
CA ALA A 209 -11.02 -25.17 27.80
C ALA A 209 -9.90 -25.86 28.59
N ILE A 210 -9.14 -25.11 29.40
CA ILE A 210 -8.16 -25.69 30.35
C ILE A 210 -8.89 -26.44 31.46
N LEU A 211 -9.89 -25.82 32.07
CA LEU A 211 -10.66 -26.41 33.19
C LEU A 211 -11.44 -27.66 32.77
N GLN A 212 -11.91 -27.72 31.51
CA GLN A 212 -12.59 -28.87 30.94
C GLN A 212 -11.65 -29.93 30.36
N GLY A 213 -10.32 -29.71 30.40
CA GLY A 213 -9.33 -30.64 29.84
C GLY A 213 -9.38 -30.76 28.32
N LEU A 214 -10.04 -29.82 27.63
CA LEU A 214 -10.17 -29.78 26.17
C LEU A 214 -8.92 -29.17 25.51
N TRP A 215 -8.16 -28.38 26.25
CA TRP A 215 -6.89 -27.86 25.77
C TRP A 215 -5.78 -28.90 25.91
N THR A 216 -5.13 -29.23 24.79
CA THR A 216 -3.91 -30.00 24.76
C THR A 216 -2.84 -29.20 24.03
N LYS A 217 -1.59 -29.30 24.51
CA LYS A 217 -0.44 -28.76 23.79
C LYS A 217 -0.31 -29.56 22.50
N ALA A 218 -0.35 -28.88 21.36
CA ALA A 218 -0.17 -29.54 20.07
C ALA A 218 1.12 -30.36 20.07
N ASP A 219 1.02 -31.62 19.69
CA ASP A 219 2.19 -32.49 19.60
C ASP A 219 2.92 -32.32 18.26
N GLU A 220 4.14 -32.85 18.18
CA GLU A 220 4.97 -32.73 16.98
C GLU A 220 4.29 -33.33 15.73
N ARG A 221 3.43 -34.34 15.88
CA ARG A 221 2.69 -34.94 14.76
C ARG A 221 1.56 -34.04 14.28
N GLU A 222 0.86 -33.37 15.18
CA GLU A 222 -0.19 -32.41 14.85
C GLU A 222 0.38 -31.17 14.16
N VAL A 223 1.53 -30.68 14.61
CA VAL A 223 2.26 -29.60 13.93
C VAL A 223 2.68 -30.02 12.54
N GLN A 224 3.26 -31.22 12.38
CA GLN A 224 3.67 -31.73 11.07
C GLN A 224 2.47 -31.98 10.13
N ARG A 225 1.34 -32.46 10.67
CA ARG A 225 0.10 -32.62 9.89
C ARG A 225 -0.42 -31.26 9.40
N TRP A 226 -0.46 -30.26 10.27
CA TRP A 226 -0.89 -28.91 9.90
C TRP A 226 0.01 -28.30 8.83
N LEU A 227 1.34 -28.42 8.98
CA LEU A 227 2.32 -27.98 7.99
C LEU A 227 2.10 -28.70 6.65
N ALA A 228 1.92 -30.01 6.65
CA ALA A 228 1.65 -30.79 5.44
C ALA A 228 0.33 -30.41 4.75
N GLU A 229 -0.73 -30.12 5.49
CA GLU A 229 -2.02 -29.66 4.95
C GLU A 229 -1.91 -28.27 4.30
N HIS A 230 -1.05 -27.42 4.83
CA HIS A 230 -0.83 -26.05 4.33
C HIS A 230 0.32 -25.96 3.30
N GLU A 231 1.15 -27.00 3.18
CA GLU A 231 2.11 -27.17 2.08
C GLU A 231 1.50 -27.88 0.86
N ASN A 232 0.51 -28.77 1.04
CA ASN A 232 -0.20 -29.45 -0.07
C ASN A 232 -1.30 -28.61 -0.72
N SER A 233 -1.48 -27.37 -0.26
CA SER A 233 -2.26 -26.32 -0.93
C SER A 233 -1.36 -25.33 -1.72
N ARG A 234 -0.12 -25.75 -2.02
CA ARG A 234 0.78 -25.15 -3.03
C ARG A 234 0.28 -25.44 -4.44
#